data_AF-A0AAW9J679-F1
#
_entry.id   AF-A0AAW9J679-F1
#
_cell.length_a   1.000
_cell.length_b   1.000
_cell.length_c   1.000
_cell.angle_alpha   90.00
_cell.angle_beta   90.00
_cell.angle_gamma   90.00
#
_symmetry.space_group_name_H-M   'P 1'
#
loop_
_entity.id
_entity.type
_entity.pdbx_description
1 polymer ?
#
loop_
_entity_poly.entity_id
_entity_poly.type
_entity_poly.pdbx_seq_one_letter_code
_entity_poly.pdbx_strand_id
1 'polypeptide(L)'
;MLQTIKSKDVIEDKYITVEDALTKIKTGDIIVSGLAAAEPREILRNLHTISDKVEDVTVTTCLPMEMAEYFFNPQYKDSFRMDGWFYTAAMRKAHKNGNISFIPNHLYLAAVKRLAHKEPNIYMGTATLPDKHGYVSLSLSNVYEKRMLEAADLVILEINENYPRTFGDVEVHINDIDYMIKTDYEVPELLEVEPNEKDLKIGKFIADRINDGDCIQLGIGGIPNAVAASLMDKKDLGIHTEMFTTGMMKLIRAGVV
;
A
#
# COMPACT_ATOMS: atom_id res chain seq x y z
N MET A 1 -34.45 -14.15 -6.26
CA MET A 1 -33.91 -15.14 -7.22
C MET A 1 -32.41 -14.89 -7.29
N LEU A 2 -31.65 -15.48 -6.35
CA LEU A 2 -30.21 -15.28 -6.20
C LEU A 2 -29.50 -16.10 -7.28
N GLN A 3 -28.92 -15.45 -8.28
CA GLN A 3 -28.02 -16.10 -9.24
C GLN A 3 -26.68 -16.37 -8.55
N THR A 4 -26.56 -17.53 -7.91
CA THR A 4 -25.33 -17.95 -7.22
C THR A 4 -24.40 -18.81 -8.08
N ILE A 5 -24.58 -18.85 -9.41
CA ILE A 5 -23.74 -19.68 -10.29
C ILE A 5 -23.52 -18.96 -11.64
N LYS A 6 -22.59 -18.00 -11.65
CA LYS A 6 -21.88 -17.47 -12.83
C LYS A 6 -20.47 -16.93 -12.47
N SER A 7 -19.88 -17.35 -11.35
CA SER A 7 -18.72 -16.64 -10.78
C SER A 7 -17.38 -16.95 -11.45
N LYS A 8 -17.13 -18.17 -11.93
CA LYS A 8 -15.80 -18.50 -12.49
C LYS A 8 -15.51 -17.81 -13.82
N ASP A 9 -16.41 -17.94 -14.79
CA ASP A 9 -16.22 -17.35 -16.12
C ASP A 9 -16.09 -15.81 -16.05
N VAL A 10 -16.87 -15.16 -15.17
CA VAL A 10 -16.80 -13.71 -14.93
C VAL A 10 -15.48 -13.29 -14.25
N ILE A 11 -14.89 -14.15 -13.42
CA ILE A 11 -13.56 -13.91 -12.83
C ILE A 11 -12.48 -14.05 -13.91
N GLU A 12 -12.56 -15.10 -14.73
CA GLU A 12 -11.57 -15.38 -15.78
C GLU A 12 -11.54 -14.27 -16.84
N ASP A 13 -12.71 -13.74 -17.23
CA ASP A 13 -12.83 -12.64 -18.21
C ASP A 13 -12.23 -11.31 -17.73
N LYS A 14 -12.04 -11.14 -16.42
CA LYS A 14 -11.44 -9.93 -15.84
C LYS A 14 -9.91 -9.99 -15.82
N TYR A 15 -9.30 -11.16 -16.02
CA TYR A 15 -7.85 -11.27 -16.06
C TYR A 15 -7.30 -10.76 -17.39
N ILE A 16 -6.38 -9.80 -17.32
CA ILE A 16 -5.69 -9.22 -18.47
C ILE A 16 -4.18 -9.20 -18.22
N THR A 17 -3.39 -8.99 -19.28
CA THR A 17 -1.95 -8.82 -19.12
C THR A 17 -1.61 -7.40 -18.65
N VAL A 18 -0.36 -7.19 -18.22
CA VAL A 18 0.15 -5.86 -17.90
C VAL A 18 0.05 -4.94 -19.12
N GLU A 19 0.39 -5.43 -20.31
CA GLU A 19 0.32 -4.65 -21.56
C GLU A 19 -1.11 -4.20 -21.86
N ASP A 20 -2.09 -5.09 -21.73
CA ASP A 20 -3.50 -4.76 -21.92
C ASP A 20 -3.99 -3.73 -20.91
N ALA A 21 -3.56 -3.84 -19.65
CA ALA A 21 -3.89 -2.89 -18.59
C ALA A 21 -3.33 -1.49 -18.89
N LEU A 22 -2.08 -1.42 -19.37
CA LEU A 22 -1.43 -0.17 -19.76
C LEU A 22 -2.16 0.53 -20.92
N THR A 23 -2.82 -0.21 -21.82
CA THR A 23 -3.64 0.41 -22.88
C THR A 23 -4.88 1.15 -22.38
N LYS A 24 -5.27 0.94 -21.11
CA LYS A 24 -6.43 1.60 -20.51
C LYS A 24 -6.10 3.00 -19.99
N ILE A 25 -4.82 3.29 -19.78
CA ILE A 25 -4.32 4.58 -19.28
C ILE A 25 -4.30 5.59 -20.43
N LYS A 26 -4.79 6.79 -20.15
CA LYS A 26 -4.93 7.89 -21.11
C LYS A 26 -4.18 9.12 -20.63
N THR A 27 -3.83 9.99 -21.57
CA THR A 27 -3.27 11.33 -21.28
C THR A 27 -4.10 12.06 -20.22
N GLY A 28 -3.42 12.59 -19.20
CA GLY A 28 -4.04 13.34 -18.11
C GLY A 28 -4.70 12.49 -17.02
N ASP A 29 -4.67 11.16 -17.11
CA ASP A 29 -5.24 10.29 -16.08
C ASP A 29 -4.54 10.50 -14.73
N ILE A 30 -5.36 10.48 -13.68
CA ILE A 30 -4.90 10.43 -12.31
C ILE A 30 -5.03 9.01 -11.78
N ILE A 31 -3.88 8.43 -11.51
CA ILE A 31 -3.73 7.13 -10.89
C ILE A 31 -3.50 7.35 -9.39
N VAL A 32 -4.26 6.68 -8.54
CA VAL A 32 -3.91 6.51 -7.12
C VAL A 32 -3.49 5.06 -6.90
N SER A 33 -2.28 4.84 -6.39
CA SER A 33 -1.80 3.49 -6.08
C SER A 33 -1.95 3.15 -4.60
N GLY A 34 -2.05 1.85 -4.29
CA GLY A 34 -1.95 1.34 -2.92
C GLY A 34 -0.68 1.82 -2.21
N LEU A 35 -0.75 1.93 -0.88
CA LEU A 35 0.35 2.39 -0.04
C LEU A 35 1.42 1.30 0.13
N ALA A 36 2.68 1.67 -0.04
CA ALA A 36 3.85 0.85 0.26
C ALA A 36 3.77 -0.57 -0.33
N ALA A 37 3.69 -1.60 0.53
CA ALA A 37 3.64 -2.99 0.06
C ALA A 37 2.36 -3.32 -0.74
N ALA A 38 1.31 -2.50 -0.67
CA ALA A 38 0.10 -2.64 -1.50
C ALA A 38 0.24 -2.01 -2.90
N GLU A 39 1.40 -1.43 -3.23
CA GLU A 39 1.69 -0.96 -4.59
C GLU A 39 1.65 -2.12 -5.60
N PRO A 40 1.01 -1.91 -6.77
CA PRO A 40 1.00 -2.88 -7.86
C PRO A 40 2.31 -2.76 -8.66
N ARG A 41 3.27 -3.64 -8.35
CA ARG A 41 4.66 -3.49 -8.78
C ARG A 41 4.83 -3.71 -10.27
N GLU A 42 4.20 -4.72 -10.85
CA GLU A 42 4.42 -5.08 -12.25
C GLU A 42 3.88 -4.02 -13.20
N ILE A 43 2.68 -3.50 -12.97
CA ILE A 43 2.12 -2.42 -13.79
C ILE A 43 2.91 -1.11 -13.63
N LEU A 44 3.31 -0.75 -12.40
CA LEU A 44 4.08 0.48 -12.17
C LEU A 44 5.49 0.40 -12.77
N ARG A 45 6.14 -0.77 -12.71
CA ARG A 45 7.43 -1.00 -13.37
C ARG A 45 7.34 -0.79 -14.87
N ASN A 46 6.25 -1.26 -15.49
CA ASN A 46 6.06 -1.18 -16.93
C ASN A 46 5.34 0.09 -17.39
N LEU A 47 4.93 0.98 -16.48
CA LEU A 47 4.22 2.22 -16.83
C LEU A 47 5.00 3.10 -17.83
N HIS A 48 6.32 3.13 -17.71
CA HIS A 48 7.17 3.89 -18.62
C HIS A 48 7.09 3.44 -20.09
N THR A 49 6.65 2.20 -20.37
CA THR A 49 6.61 1.63 -21.73
C THR A 49 5.55 2.25 -22.63
N ILE A 50 4.62 3.01 -22.05
CA ILE A 50 3.59 3.76 -22.80
C ILE A 50 3.90 5.26 -22.88
N SER A 51 5.12 5.69 -22.53
CA SER A 51 5.50 7.12 -22.52
C SER A 51 5.31 7.83 -23.86
N ASP A 52 5.39 7.10 -24.97
CA ASP A 52 5.18 7.60 -26.34
C ASP A 52 3.70 7.78 -26.71
N LYS A 53 2.78 7.30 -25.86
CA LYS A 53 1.33 7.30 -26.10
C LYS A 53 0.55 8.19 -25.15
N VAL A 54 1.16 8.62 -24.05
CA VAL A 54 0.50 9.41 -23.00
C VAL A 54 1.33 10.61 -22.58
N GLU A 55 0.64 11.66 -22.16
CA GLU A 55 1.22 12.88 -21.58
C GLU A 55 0.52 13.18 -20.25
N ASP A 56 1.23 13.83 -19.31
CA ASP A 56 0.68 14.35 -18.05
C ASP A 56 -0.09 13.33 -17.18
N VAL A 57 0.29 12.05 -17.22
CA VAL A 57 -0.29 11.02 -16.34
C VAL A 57 0.30 11.15 -14.94
N THR A 58 -0.55 11.30 -13.93
CA THR A 58 -0.10 11.51 -12.54
C THR A 58 -0.32 10.25 -11.71
N VAL A 59 0.75 9.70 -11.13
CA VAL A 59 0.65 8.68 -10.09
C VAL A 59 0.73 9.35 -8.73
N THR A 60 -0.29 9.16 -7.90
CA THR A 60 -0.36 9.67 -6.53
C THR A 60 -0.33 8.52 -5.54
N THR A 61 0.55 8.57 -4.54
CA THR A 61 0.60 7.53 -3.51
C THR A 61 1.26 8.00 -2.22
N CYS A 62 1.18 7.18 -1.17
CA CYS A 62 1.89 7.34 0.07
C CYS A 62 2.97 6.27 0.22
N LEU A 63 4.15 6.68 0.67
CA LEU A 63 5.28 5.80 0.96
C LEU A 63 5.70 4.90 -0.24
N PRO A 64 5.93 5.46 -1.46
CA PRO A 64 6.35 4.69 -2.63
C PRO A 64 7.59 3.83 -2.35
N MET A 65 7.48 2.52 -2.56
CA MET A 65 8.55 1.53 -2.37
C MET A 65 9.26 1.18 -3.68
N GLU A 66 8.53 1.12 -4.80
CA GLU A 66 9.12 0.76 -6.09
C GLU A 66 9.86 1.96 -6.71
N MET A 67 11.09 1.71 -7.18
CA MET A 67 11.92 2.71 -7.88
C MET A 67 11.60 2.70 -9.37
N ALA A 68 10.34 2.89 -9.72
CA ALA A 68 9.86 2.71 -11.09
C ALA A 68 10.43 3.75 -12.06
N GLU A 69 10.76 3.30 -13.28
CA GLU A 69 11.39 4.12 -14.32
C GLU A 69 10.59 5.38 -14.65
N TYR A 70 9.24 5.31 -14.64
CA TYR A 70 8.36 6.40 -15.08
C TYR A 70 8.61 7.74 -14.37
N PHE A 71 9.06 7.71 -13.10
CA PHE A 71 9.38 8.93 -12.34
C PHE A 71 10.87 9.07 -12.05
N PHE A 72 11.60 7.96 -11.99
CA PHE A 72 13.01 7.99 -11.63
C PHE A 72 13.89 8.45 -12.80
N ASN A 73 13.52 8.08 -14.02
CA ASN A 73 14.27 8.41 -15.22
C ASN A 73 13.77 9.72 -15.83
N PRO A 74 14.64 10.76 -15.96
CA PRO A 74 14.22 12.09 -16.43
C PRO A 74 13.71 12.11 -17.87
N GLN A 75 13.95 11.06 -18.67
CA GLN A 75 13.44 10.98 -20.04
C GLN A 75 11.91 10.91 -20.11
N TYR A 76 11.25 10.49 -19.03
CA TYR A 76 9.81 10.29 -18.98
C TYR A 76 9.04 11.43 -18.27
N LYS A 77 9.74 12.53 -17.93
CA LYS A 77 9.18 13.62 -17.11
C LYS A 77 8.00 14.36 -17.74
N ASP A 78 7.89 14.32 -19.07
CA ASP A 78 6.80 14.98 -19.81
C ASP A 78 5.57 14.06 -19.93
N SER A 79 5.80 12.74 -19.86
CA SER A 79 4.73 11.73 -19.90
C SER A 79 4.10 11.48 -18.53
N PHE A 80 4.91 11.51 -17.47
CA PHE A 80 4.45 11.14 -16.13
C PHE A 80 4.87 12.10 -15.02
N ARG A 81 4.02 12.16 -14.00
CA ARG A 81 4.22 12.89 -12.75
C ARG A 81 4.08 11.95 -11.57
N MET A 82 4.81 12.25 -10.49
CA MET A 82 4.72 11.51 -9.23
C MET A 82 4.41 12.45 -8.08
N ASP A 83 3.24 12.28 -7.50
CA ASP A 83 2.74 13.06 -6.38
C ASP A 83 2.75 12.20 -5.11
N GLY A 84 3.57 12.58 -4.12
CA GLY A 84 3.68 11.84 -2.87
C GLY A 84 2.96 12.51 -1.71
N TRP A 85 2.16 11.74 -0.98
CA TRP A 85 1.66 12.11 0.36
C TRP A 85 2.72 11.90 1.45
N PHE A 86 3.77 11.14 1.12
CA PHE A 86 4.95 10.98 1.97
C PHE A 86 6.20 11.03 1.09
N TYR A 87 7.13 11.92 1.41
CA TYR A 87 8.29 12.21 0.55
C TYR A 87 9.46 11.25 0.83
N THR A 88 9.51 10.11 0.14
CA THR A 88 10.50 9.05 0.37
C THR A 88 11.89 9.38 -0.15
N ALA A 89 12.87 8.52 0.14
CA ALA A 89 14.22 8.63 -0.42
C ALA A 89 14.22 8.55 -1.96
N ALA A 90 13.34 7.72 -2.55
CA ALA A 90 13.13 7.62 -3.98
C ALA A 90 12.78 8.98 -4.60
N MET A 91 11.73 9.59 -4.03
CA MET A 91 11.22 10.89 -4.48
C MET A 91 12.26 12.00 -4.30
N ARG A 92 12.97 12.03 -3.17
CA ARG A 92 14.06 13.00 -2.95
C ARG A 92 15.15 12.89 -4.03
N LYS A 93 15.52 11.67 -4.42
CA LYS A 93 16.54 11.44 -5.45
C LYS A 93 16.04 11.85 -6.85
N ALA A 94 14.77 11.57 -7.15
CA ALA A 94 14.13 11.94 -8.42
C ALA A 94 13.70 13.41 -8.50
N HIS A 95 13.66 14.15 -7.38
CA HIS A 95 13.13 15.53 -7.32
C HIS A 95 13.66 16.47 -8.40
N LYS A 96 14.97 16.36 -8.68
CA LYS A 96 15.66 17.16 -9.71
C LYS A 96 15.12 16.97 -11.13
N ASN A 97 14.33 15.94 -11.38
CA ASN A 97 13.70 15.67 -12.68
C ASN A 97 12.61 16.70 -13.00
N GLY A 98 12.03 17.36 -11.98
CA GLY A 98 11.02 18.42 -12.14
C GLY A 98 9.56 17.93 -12.22
N ASN A 99 9.32 16.62 -12.23
CA ASN A 99 8.00 15.99 -12.28
C ASN A 99 7.59 15.29 -10.97
N ILE A 100 8.28 15.60 -9.86
CA ILE A 100 8.03 15.00 -8.54
C ILE A 100 7.50 16.06 -7.59
N SER A 101 6.30 15.85 -7.05
CA SER A 101 5.65 16.80 -6.12
C SER A 101 5.44 16.15 -4.76
N PHE A 102 5.53 16.97 -3.71
CA PHE A 102 5.04 16.62 -2.38
C PHE A 102 3.69 17.30 -2.17
N ILE A 103 2.69 16.53 -1.75
CA ILE A 103 1.37 17.06 -1.38
C ILE A 103 1.26 16.98 0.15
N PRO A 104 1.35 18.12 0.86
CA PRO A 104 1.23 18.15 2.30
C PRO A 104 -0.15 17.69 2.76
N ASN A 105 -0.19 16.67 3.62
CA ASN A 105 -1.42 16.09 4.12
C ASN A 105 -1.21 15.43 5.50
N HIS A 106 -2.31 15.26 6.25
CA HIS A 106 -2.37 14.35 7.38
C HIS A 106 -2.90 12.99 6.89
N LEU A 107 -2.21 11.89 7.23
CA LEU A 107 -2.54 10.56 6.71
C LEU A 107 -4.00 10.16 6.97
N TYR A 108 -4.53 10.45 8.16
CA TYR A 108 -5.94 10.17 8.53
C TYR A 108 -6.98 10.92 7.66
N LEU A 109 -6.55 11.95 6.91
CA LEU A 109 -7.39 12.69 5.96
C LEU A 109 -7.06 12.39 4.51
N ALA A 110 -6.13 11.45 4.21
CA ALA A 110 -5.67 11.19 2.84
C ALA A 110 -6.82 10.92 1.87
N ALA A 111 -7.69 9.97 2.20
CA ALA A 111 -8.87 9.71 1.39
C ALA A 111 -9.81 10.91 1.31
N VAL A 112 -10.18 11.50 2.44
CA VAL A 112 -11.16 12.59 2.52
C VAL A 112 -10.73 13.82 1.71
N LYS A 113 -9.51 14.32 1.95
CA LYS A 113 -9.00 15.52 1.29
C LYS A 113 -8.69 15.28 -0.17
N ARG A 114 -8.19 14.09 -0.52
CA ARG A 114 -7.95 13.76 -1.93
C ARG A 114 -9.26 13.76 -2.70
N LEU A 115 -10.26 13.01 -2.26
CA LEU A 115 -11.55 12.90 -2.96
C LEU A 115 -12.31 14.23 -3.01
N ALA A 116 -12.20 15.08 -1.98
CA ALA A 116 -12.78 16.42 -2.01
C ALA A 116 -12.10 17.38 -3.00
N HIS A 117 -10.85 17.09 -3.41
CA HIS A 117 -10.11 17.90 -4.37
C HIS A 117 -10.21 17.35 -5.79
N LYS A 118 -9.88 16.06 -5.96
CA LYS A 118 -9.90 15.36 -7.24
C LYS A 118 -9.97 13.84 -7.02
N GLU A 119 -11.02 13.23 -7.52
CA GLU A 119 -11.19 11.77 -7.53
C GLU A 119 -10.18 11.12 -8.49
N PRO A 120 -9.73 9.88 -8.21
CA PRO A 120 -8.86 9.14 -9.12
C PRO A 120 -9.63 8.73 -10.38
N ASN A 121 -9.00 8.83 -11.54
CA ASN A 121 -9.51 8.14 -12.72
C ASN A 121 -9.27 6.63 -12.61
N ILE A 122 -8.11 6.26 -12.06
CA ILE A 122 -7.72 4.87 -11.91
C ILE A 122 -7.24 4.63 -10.48
N TYR A 123 -7.76 3.59 -9.83
CA TYR A 123 -7.13 3.00 -8.66
C TYR A 123 -6.34 1.75 -9.08
N MET A 124 -5.10 1.66 -8.61
CA MET A 124 -4.26 0.47 -8.82
C MET A 124 -3.72 -0.05 -7.48
N GLY A 125 -3.80 -1.35 -7.23
CA GLY A 125 -3.29 -1.95 -5.99
C GLY A 125 -3.02 -3.43 -6.10
N THR A 126 -2.54 -4.03 -5.02
CA THR A 126 -2.31 -5.48 -4.94
C THR A 126 -3.30 -6.14 -3.99
N ALA A 127 -3.82 -7.31 -4.35
CA ALA A 127 -4.76 -8.07 -3.57
C ALA A 127 -4.48 -9.58 -3.63
N THR A 128 -5.10 -10.32 -2.73
CA THR A 128 -5.01 -11.79 -2.68
C THR A 128 -5.85 -12.45 -3.77
N LEU A 129 -5.66 -13.75 -3.98
CA LEU A 129 -6.56 -14.57 -4.78
C LEU A 129 -8.02 -14.45 -4.29
N PRO A 130 -9.01 -14.38 -5.19
CA PRO A 130 -10.41 -14.37 -4.81
C PRO A 130 -10.76 -15.66 -4.05
N ASP A 131 -11.57 -15.54 -3.01
CA ASP A 131 -12.08 -16.70 -2.28
C ASP A 131 -13.26 -17.35 -3.02
N LYS A 132 -13.81 -18.40 -2.42
CA LYS A 132 -14.98 -19.13 -2.97
C LYS A 132 -16.25 -18.27 -3.08
N HIS A 133 -16.27 -17.10 -2.45
CA HIS A 133 -17.39 -16.16 -2.45
C HIS A 133 -17.15 -14.97 -3.40
N GLY A 134 -16.02 -14.93 -4.10
CA GLY A 134 -15.68 -13.83 -5.00
C GLY A 134 -15.11 -12.61 -4.29
N TYR A 135 -14.58 -12.75 -3.07
CA TYR A 135 -13.91 -11.65 -2.37
C TYR A 135 -12.40 -11.77 -2.44
N VAL A 136 -11.73 -10.69 -2.77
CA VAL A 136 -10.30 -10.50 -2.55
C VAL A 136 -10.07 -9.71 -1.26
N SER A 137 -8.85 -9.76 -0.73
CA SER A 137 -8.41 -8.88 0.35
C SER A 137 -7.30 -7.97 -0.17
N LEU A 138 -7.42 -6.66 0.09
CA LEU A 138 -6.37 -5.66 -0.17
C LEU A 138 -5.10 -5.87 0.69
N SER A 139 -5.13 -6.87 1.58
CA SER A 139 -3.97 -7.45 2.25
C SER A 139 -3.28 -6.45 3.18
N LEU A 140 -2.13 -5.92 2.81
CA LEU A 140 -1.24 -5.23 3.73
C LEU A 140 -1.60 -3.75 3.97
N SER A 141 -2.63 -3.22 3.30
CA SER A 141 -3.01 -1.81 3.48
C SER A 141 -4.51 -1.56 3.50
N ASN A 142 -4.92 -0.65 4.38
CA ASN A 142 -6.27 -0.13 4.54
C ASN A 142 -6.27 1.32 5.04
N VAL A 143 -5.39 2.15 4.50
CA VAL A 143 -5.24 3.55 4.90
C VAL A 143 -6.17 4.45 4.09
N TYR A 144 -6.26 4.20 2.79
CA TYR A 144 -7.14 4.93 1.87
C TYR A 144 -7.65 4.07 0.71
N GLU A 145 -7.12 2.86 0.56
CA GLU A 145 -7.21 2.00 -0.61
C GLU A 145 -8.66 1.71 -0.97
N LYS A 146 -9.46 1.21 -0.02
CA LYS A 146 -10.86 0.88 -0.27
C LYS A 146 -11.67 2.10 -0.72
N ARG A 147 -11.43 3.27 -0.12
CA ARG A 147 -12.12 4.52 -0.50
C ARG A 147 -11.69 5.06 -1.86
N MET A 148 -10.43 4.85 -2.25
CA MET A 148 -9.94 5.23 -3.57
C MET A 148 -10.46 4.29 -4.64
N LEU A 149 -10.51 2.99 -4.33
CA LEU A 149 -11.09 1.97 -5.18
C LEU A 149 -12.57 2.27 -5.46
N GLU A 150 -13.37 2.52 -4.41
CA GLU A 150 -14.81 2.81 -4.53
C GLU A 150 -15.11 4.09 -5.32
N ALA A 151 -14.17 5.04 -5.37
CA ALA A 151 -14.33 6.33 -6.04
C ALA A 151 -13.70 6.39 -7.44
N ALA A 152 -12.93 5.37 -7.85
CA ALA A 152 -12.25 5.39 -9.13
C ALA A 152 -13.19 5.05 -10.29
N ASP A 153 -12.97 5.66 -11.45
CA ASP A 153 -13.66 5.28 -12.69
C ASP A 153 -13.23 3.89 -13.18
N LEU A 154 -12.01 3.48 -12.84
CA LEU A 154 -11.40 2.22 -13.24
C LEU A 154 -10.56 1.61 -12.10
N VAL A 155 -10.79 0.34 -11.80
CA VAL A 155 -10.09 -0.42 -10.76
C VAL A 155 -9.26 -1.55 -11.39
N ILE A 156 -7.94 -1.48 -11.23
CA ILE A 156 -7.00 -2.50 -11.70
C ILE A 156 -6.26 -3.08 -10.51
N LEU A 157 -6.40 -4.38 -10.24
CA LEU A 157 -5.67 -5.04 -9.15
C LEU A 157 -4.67 -6.07 -9.66
N GLU A 158 -3.46 -6.05 -9.13
CA GLU A 158 -2.56 -7.19 -9.19
C GLU A 158 -3.01 -8.25 -8.18
N ILE A 159 -3.21 -9.47 -8.65
CA ILE A 159 -3.65 -10.60 -7.84
C ILE A 159 -2.45 -11.52 -7.61
N ASN A 160 -2.02 -11.60 -6.36
CA ASN A 160 -0.80 -12.30 -5.95
C ASN A 160 -1.07 -13.28 -4.80
N GLU A 161 -0.65 -14.53 -4.97
CA GLU A 161 -0.85 -15.59 -3.96
C GLU A 161 0.08 -15.50 -2.75
N ASN A 162 1.20 -14.79 -2.88
CA ASN A 162 2.16 -14.57 -1.79
C ASN A 162 1.65 -13.54 -0.77
N TYR A 163 0.64 -12.74 -1.13
CA TYR A 163 0.06 -11.74 -0.24
C TYR A 163 -0.88 -12.39 0.78
N PRO A 164 -0.73 -12.11 2.09
CA PRO A 164 -1.59 -12.72 3.09
C PRO A 164 -3.00 -12.14 3.01
N ARG A 165 -4.01 -12.99 3.24
CA ARG A 165 -5.39 -12.53 3.41
C ARG A 165 -5.55 -11.97 4.82
N THR A 166 -5.77 -10.67 4.90
CA THR A 166 -6.08 -9.96 6.15
C THR A 166 -7.59 -9.72 6.24
N PHE A 167 -8.08 -9.47 7.45
CA PHE A 167 -9.50 -9.24 7.72
C PHE A 167 -9.74 -7.77 8.09
N GLY A 168 -11.00 -7.34 7.99
CA GLY A 168 -11.44 -5.97 8.26
C GLY A 168 -11.90 -5.28 6.99
N ASP A 169 -11.81 -3.95 6.95
CA ASP A 169 -12.25 -3.13 5.81
C ASP A 169 -11.29 -3.18 4.59
N VAL A 170 -10.71 -4.36 4.33
CA VAL A 170 -9.85 -4.69 3.19
C VAL A 170 -10.55 -5.62 2.18
N GLU A 171 -11.71 -6.16 2.53
CA GLU A 171 -12.43 -7.09 1.65
C GLU A 171 -13.20 -6.34 0.56
N VAL A 172 -12.99 -6.78 -0.68
CA VAL A 172 -13.57 -6.21 -1.91
C VAL A 172 -14.10 -7.34 -2.78
N HIS A 173 -15.31 -7.19 -3.31
CA HIS A 173 -15.88 -8.20 -4.20
C HIS A 173 -15.36 -7.99 -5.63
N ILE A 174 -15.16 -9.07 -6.39
CA ILE A 174 -14.72 -9.04 -7.81
C ILE A 174 -15.60 -8.19 -8.74
N ASN A 175 -16.81 -7.83 -8.31
CA ASN A 175 -17.70 -6.97 -9.09
C ASN A 175 -17.28 -5.50 -9.03
N ASP A 176 -16.54 -5.11 -8.00
CA ASP A 176 -16.02 -3.76 -7.79
C ASP A 176 -14.61 -3.60 -8.39
N ILE A 177 -14.14 -4.59 -9.16
CA ILE A 177 -12.83 -4.63 -9.80
C ILE A 177 -13.02 -4.76 -11.29
N ASP A 178 -12.50 -3.84 -12.10
CA ASP A 178 -12.66 -3.90 -13.55
C ASP A 178 -11.71 -4.92 -14.19
N TYR A 179 -10.44 -4.88 -13.81
CA TYR A 179 -9.40 -5.75 -14.35
C TYR A 179 -8.48 -6.30 -13.27
N MET A 180 -8.02 -7.54 -13.50
CA MET A 180 -7.08 -8.23 -12.64
C MET A 180 -5.84 -8.63 -13.43
N ILE A 181 -4.66 -8.51 -12.82
CA ILE A 181 -3.38 -8.93 -13.41
C ILE A 181 -2.81 -10.02 -12.50
N LYS A 182 -2.52 -11.19 -13.04
CA LYS A 182 -1.89 -12.26 -12.24
C LYS A 182 -0.41 -11.94 -12.02
N THR A 183 0.04 -11.99 -10.77
CA THR A 183 1.45 -11.80 -10.39
C THR A 183 1.89 -12.83 -9.34
N ASP A 184 3.19 -13.04 -9.22
CA ASP A 184 3.78 -14.07 -8.35
C ASP A 184 5.07 -13.61 -7.63
N TYR A 185 5.33 -12.29 -7.61
CA TYR A 185 6.48 -11.75 -6.89
C TYR A 185 6.31 -11.89 -5.36
N GLU A 186 7.43 -11.98 -4.65
CA GLU A 186 7.45 -11.97 -3.19
C GLU A 186 7.00 -10.62 -2.61
N VAL A 187 6.30 -10.69 -1.48
CA VAL A 187 5.87 -9.51 -0.72
C VAL A 187 7.08 -8.66 -0.34
N PRO A 188 7.07 -7.34 -0.57
CA PRO A 188 8.16 -6.47 -0.13
C PRO A 188 8.35 -6.51 1.39
N GLU A 189 9.59 -6.80 1.82
CA GLU A 189 9.97 -6.82 3.24
C GLU A 189 10.88 -5.64 3.59
N LEU A 190 10.73 -5.13 4.81
CA LEU A 190 11.69 -4.21 5.42
C LEU A 190 12.67 -5.00 6.28
N LEU A 191 13.96 -4.72 6.13
CA LEU A 191 15.00 -5.34 6.97
C LEU A 191 14.76 -4.99 8.44
N GLU A 192 14.84 -6.00 9.31
CA GLU A 192 14.79 -5.79 10.76
C GLU A 192 16.04 -5.00 11.19
N VAL A 193 15.82 -3.89 11.88
CA VAL A 193 16.89 -3.05 12.43
C VAL A 193 17.10 -3.44 13.88
N GLU A 194 18.26 -4.04 14.16
CA GLU A 194 18.66 -4.38 15.52
C GLU A 194 18.87 -3.11 16.36
N PRO A 195 18.27 -3.03 17.57
CA PRO A 195 18.51 -1.93 18.48
C PRO A 195 19.97 -1.80 18.90
N ASN A 196 20.51 -0.58 18.86
CA ASN A 196 21.82 -0.30 19.46
C ASN A 196 21.70 -0.03 20.98
N GLU A 197 22.83 0.15 21.67
CA GLU A 197 22.84 0.40 23.13
C GLU A 197 22.03 1.63 23.57
N LYS A 198 21.97 2.69 22.75
CA LYS A 198 21.17 3.89 23.04
C LYS A 198 19.69 3.60 22.86
N ASP A 199 19.32 2.88 21.81
CA ASP A 199 17.94 2.46 21.55
C ASP A 199 17.41 1.62 22.73
N LEU A 200 18.22 0.68 23.22
CA LEU A 200 17.85 -0.16 24.39
C LEU A 200 17.65 0.66 25.67
N LYS A 201 18.47 1.69 25.90
CA LYS A 201 18.29 2.60 27.05
C LYS A 201 17.00 3.42 26.91
N ILE A 202 16.70 3.91 25.72
CA ILE A 202 15.45 4.63 25.41
C ILE A 202 14.25 3.70 25.58
N GLY A 203 14.34 2.48 25.06
CA GLY A 203 13.30 1.45 25.14
C GLY A 203 12.88 1.16 26.57
N LYS A 204 13.85 0.90 27.46
CA LYS A 204 13.58 0.71 28.90
C LYS A 204 12.93 1.92 29.55
N PHE A 205 13.46 3.10 29.27
CA PHE A 205 12.92 4.35 29.83
C PHE A 205 11.46 4.60 29.41
N ILE A 206 11.09 4.24 28.18
CA ILE A 206 9.70 4.30 27.70
C ILE A 206 8.86 3.20 28.37
N ALA A 207 9.37 1.97 28.44
CA ALA A 207 8.65 0.83 29.03
C ALA A 207 8.29 1.04 30.51
N ASP A 208 9.11 1.77 31.27
CA ASP A 208 8.83 2.16 32.66
C ASP A 208 7.56 3.03 32.81
N ARG A 209 7.07 3.64 31.72
CA ARG A 209 5.86 4.49 31.69
C ARG A 209 4.64 3.78 31.10
N ILE A 210 4.82 2.56 30.58
CA ILE A 210 3.75 1.75 30.03
C ILE A 210 3.27 0.82 31.13
N ASN A 211 1.98 0.81 31.39
CA ASN A 211 1.34 -0.03 32.39
C ASN A 211 0.79 -1.31 31.75
N ASP A 212 0.55 -2.33 32.56
CA ASP A 212 -0.29 -3.46 32.14
C ASP A 212 -1.68 -2.93 31.75
N GLY A 213 -2.28 -3.46 30.69
CA GLY A 213 -3.56 -2.97 30.18
C GLY A 213 -3.49 -1.81 29.18
N ASP A 214 -2.33 -1.18 28.97
CA ASP A 214 -2.21 -0.03 28.06
C ASP A 214 -2.34 -0.45 26.58
N CYS A 215 -2.90 0.44 25.76
CA CYS A 215 -3.02 0.23 24.31
C CYS A 215 -1.88 0.94 23.56
N ILE A 216 -1.03 0.18 22.87
CA ILE A 216 0.20 0.68 22.26
C ILE A 216 0.09 0.95 20.75
N GLN A 217 0.88 1.93 20.31
CA GLN A 217 1.20 2.22 18.92
C GLN A 217 2.72 2.36 18.80
N LEU A 218 3.34 1.58 17.93
CA LEU A 218 4.79 1.63 17.69
C LEU A 218 5.08 1.80 16.20
N GLY A 219 6.14 2.55 15.88
CA GLY A 219 6.66 2.69 14.53
C GLY A 219 7.66 1.58 14.15
N ILE A 220 8.50 1.85 13.16
CA ILE A 220 9.61 1.00 12.73
C ILE A 220 10.97 1.55 13.15
N GLY A 221 11.97 0.66 13.24
CA GLY A 221 13.37 1.01 13.48
C GLY A 221 13.87 0.60 14.87
N GLY A 222 15.14 0.91 15.14
CA GLY A 222 15.84 0.45 16.35
C GLY A 222 15.16 0.88 17.66
N ILE A 223 14.68 2.12 17.76
CA ILE A 223 14.00 2.61 18.98
C ILE A 223 12.66 1.88 19.21
N PRO A 224 11.69 1.85 18.27
CA PRO A 224 10.46 1.09 18.48
C PRO A 224 10.71 -0.41 18.76
N ASN A 225 11.69 -1.01 18.09
CA ASN A 225 12.08 -2.40 18.34
C ASN A 225 12.61 -2.60 19.78
N ALA A 226 13.41 -1.66 20.28
CA ALA A 226 13.88 -1.66 21.66
C ALA A 226 12.74 -1.50 22.69
N VAL A 227 11.75 -0.65 22.38
CA VAL A 227 10.55 -0.49 23.21
C VAL A 227 9.81 -1.82 23.25
N ALA A 228 9.48 -2.42 22.10
CA ALA A 228 8.80 -3.71 22.05
C ALA A 228 9.55 -4.81 22.83
N ALA A 229 10.88 -4.91 22.67
CA ALA A 229 11.68 -5.87 23.42
C ALA A 229 11.67 -5.64 24.95
N SER A 230 11.48 -4.40 25.38
CA SER A 230 11.42 -4.02 26.80
C SER A 230 10.03 -4.16 27.42
N LEU A 231 9.03 -4.57 26.64
CA LEU A 231 7.65 -4.77 27.11
C LEU A 231 7.31 -6.26 27.35
N MET A 232 8.28 -7.17 27.20
CA MET A 232 8.06 -8.62 27.29
C MET A 232 7.53 -9.13 28.64
N ASP A 233 7.64 -8.33 29.69
CA ASP A 233 7.16 -8.64 31.04
C ASP A 233 5.81 -7.97 31.38
N LYS A 234 5.26 -7.16 30.47
CA LYS A 234 3.92 -6.57 30.60
C LYS A 234 2.81 -7.59 30.40
N LYS A 235 1.61 -7.21 30.79
CA LYS A 235 0.40 -8.04 30.67
C LYS A 235 -0.76 -7.25 30.10
N ASP A 236 -1.63 -7.97 29.39
CA ASP A 236 -2.90 -7.49 28.90
C ASP A 236 -2.79 -6.20 28.05
N LEU A 237 -1.69 -6.03 27.30
CA LEU A 237 -1.53 -4.87 26.42
C LEU A 237 -2.55 -4.93 25.26
N GLY A 238 -3.01 -3.78 24.82
CA GLY A 238 -3.81 -3.65 23.59
C GLY A 238 -2.96 -3.13 22.42
N ILE A 239 -3.41 -3.34 21.19
CA ILE A 239 -2.80 -2.73 20.00
C ILE A 239 -3.85 -1.93 19.23
N HIS A 240 -3.55 -0.65 18.99
CA HIS A 240 -4.23 0.20 18.03
C HIS A 240 -3.17 1.06 17.36
N THR A 241 -2.74 0.66 16.16
CA THR A 241 -1.55 1.21 15.50
C THR A 241 -1.82 1.56 14.04
N GLU A 242 -1.11 2.57 13.53
CA GLU A 242 -1.10 2.90 12.08
C GLU A 242 -0.54 1.74 11.26
N MET A 243 0.57 1.15 11.73
CA MET A 243 1.27 0.07 11.05
C MET A 243 1.61 -1.03 12.05
N PHE A 244 1.34 -2.28 11.67
CA PHE A 244 1.66 -3.46 12.45
C PHE A 244 3.06 -3.99 12.08
N THR A 245 3.87 -4.37 13.07
CA THR A 245 5.30 -4.67 12.89
C THR A 245 5.72 -5.95 13.60
N THR A 246 6.90 -6.47 13.25
CA THR A 246 7.50 -7.66 13.86
C THR A 246 7.60 -7.57 15.38
N GLY A 247 7.89 -6.38 15.94
CA GLY A 247 7.94 -6.18 17.39
C GLY A 247 6.61 -6.46 18.07
N MET A 248 5.51 -5.92 17.53
CA MET A 248 4.16 -6.18 18.03
C MET A 248 3.73 -7.64 17.83
N MET A 249 4.10 -8.26 16.70
CA MET A 249 3.88 -9.70 16.48
C MET A 249 4.58 -10.56 17.54
N LYS A 250 5.84 -10.23 17.90
CA LYS A 250 6.59 -10.91 18.95
C LYS A 250 5.90 -10.79 20.32
N LEU A 251 5.33 -9.63 20.65
CA LEU A 251 4.55 -9.42 21.88
C LEU A 251 3.27 -10.26 21.93
N ILE A 252 2.51 -10.32 20.84
CA ILE A 252 1.31 -11.18 20.74
C ILE A 252 1.71 -12.65 20.95
N ARG A 253 2.77 -13.12 20.27
CA ARG A 253 3.22 -14.52 20.42
C ARG A 253 3.70 -14.86 21.83
N ALA A 254 4.17 -13.88 22.58
CA ALA A 254 4.56 -14.04 23.98
C ALA A 254 3.36 -14.00 24.96
N GLY A 255 2.14 -13.70 24.49
CA GLY A 255 0.96 -13.54 25.33
C GLY A 255 0.97 -12.27 26.17
N VAL A 256 1.77 -11.28 25.76
CA VAL A 256 1.83 -9.94 26.40
C VAL A 256 0.65 -9.08 25.96
N VAL A 257 0.26 -9.23 24.69
CA VAL A 257 -0.90 -8.62 24.02
C VAL A 257 -1.97 -9.68 23.85
#